data_AF-A0A5E4KH40-F1
#
_entry.id   AF-A0A5E4KH40-F1
#
_cell.length_a   1.000
_cell.length_b   1.000
_cell.length_c   1.000
_cell.angle_alpha   90.00
_cell.angle_beta   90.00
_cell.angle_gamma   90.00
#
_symmetry.space_group_name_H-M   'P 1'
#
loop_
_entity.id
_entity.type
_entity.pdbx_description
1 polymer ?
#
loop_
_entity_poly.entity_id
_entity_poly.type
_entity_poly.pdbx_seq_one_letter_code
_entity_poly.pdbx_strand_id
1 'polypeptide(L)' 'MPTKTITVREEAYKLLLELKKEKESFSDALLRTLSKKPIKESSVMDFFGVLKDSKNLEEIEKEILEERKKSGFRDVFA' A
#
# COMPACT_ATOMS: atom_id res chain seq x y z
N MET A 1 -19.26 -4.82 22.56
CA MET A 1 -19.36 -5.54 21.28
C MET A 1 -19.77 -6.97 21.56
N PRO A 2 -20.63 -7.60 20.73
CA PRO A 2 -20.87 -9.03 20.82
C PRO A 2 -19.55 -9.79 20.65
N THR A 3 -19.29 -10.78 21.50
CA THR A 3 -18.08 -11.59 21.46
C THR A 3 -18.41 -13.00 20.97
N LYS A 4 -17.48 -13.60 20.24
CA LYS A 4 -17.52 -15.01 19.86
C LYS A 4 -16.19 -15.64 20.22
N THR A 5 -16.24 -16.83 20.80
CA THR A 5 -15.05 -17.64 21.07
C THR A 5 -14.71 -18.44 19.82
N ILE A 6 -13.43 -18.41 19.42
CA ILE A 6 -12.91 -19.24 18.34
C ILE A 6 -11.81 -20.14 18.89
N THR A 7 -11.76 -21.38 18.40
CA THR A 7 -10.64 -22.29 18.65
C THR A 7 -9.74 -22.23 17.42
N VAL A 8 -8.46 -21.97 17.63
CA VAL A 8 -7.44 -21.90 16.57
C VAL A 8 -6.34 -22.93 16.84
N ARG A 9 -5.61 -23.30 15.80
CA ARG A 9 -4.41 -24.13 15.97
C ARG A 9 -3.32 -23.35 16.70
N GLU A 10 -2.40 -24.07 17.33
CA GLU A 10 -1.30 -23.48 18.10
C GLU A 10 -0.41 -22.58 17.23
N GLU A 11 -0.15 -22.97 15.98
CA GLU A 11 0.65 -22.18 15.04
C GLU A 11 -0.01 -20.84 14.73
N ALA A 12 -1.35 -20.83 14.58
CA ALA A 12 -2.11 -19.61 14.36
C ALA A 12 -2.11 -18.70 15.60
N TYR A 13 -2.15 -19.28 16.80
CA TYR A 13 -2.02 -18.51 18.05
C TYR A 13 -0.66 -17.82 18.16
N LYS A 14 0.44 -18.53 17.84
CA LYS A 14 1.80 -17.97 17.86
C LYS A 14 1.94 -16.81 16.87
N LEU A 15 1.43 -16.97 15.65
CA LEU A 15 1.42 -15.89 14.66
C LEU A 15 0.63 -14.67 15.16
N LEU A 16 -0.51 -14.88 15.81
CA LEU A 16 -1.29 -13.78 16.40
C LEU A 16 -0.54 -13.08 17.53
N LEU A 17 0.23 -13.82 18.33
CA LEU A 17 1.05 -13.27 19.40
C LEU A 17 2.17 -12.38 18.85
N GLU A 18 2.84 -12.83 17.80
CA GLU A 18 3.89 -12.06 17.10
C GLU A 18 3.34 -10.82 16.40
N LEU A 19 2.14 -10.90 15.82
CA LEU A 19 1.50 -9.79 15.10
C LEU A 19 0.95 -8.68 16.01
N LYS A 20 0.73 -8.98 17.30
CA LYS A 20 0.08 -8.09 18.26
C LYS A 20 1.06 -7.01 18.75
N LYS A 21 0.66 -5.74 18.64
CA LYS A 21 1.45 -4.61 19.14
C LYS A 21 1.31 -4.45 20.66
N GLU A 22 2.23 -3.71 21.29
CA GLU A 22 2.08 -3.34 22.70
C GLU A 22 0.75 -2.62 22.94
N LYS A 23 0.01 -3.07 23.96
CA LYS A 23 -1.32 -2.57 24.36
C LYS A 23 -2.47 -2.81 23.36
N GLU A 24 -2.25 -3.57 22.28
CA GLU A 24 -3.30 -4.03 21.36
C GLU A 24 -4.01 -5.28 21.92
N SER A 25 -5.29 -5.54 21.60
CA SER A 25 -5.93 -6.84 21.88
C SER A 25 -5.81 -7.79 20.68
N PHE A 26 -6.01 -9.11 20.88
CA PHE A 26 -6.04 -10.05 19.75
C PHE A 26 -7.17 -9.73 18.74
N SER A 27 -8.31 -9.24 19.24
CA SER A 27 -9.42 -8.79 18.39
C SER A 27 -9.01 -7.57 17.57
N ASP A 28 -8.27 -6.63 18.14
CA ASP A 28 -7.77 -5.45 17.42
C ASP A 28 -6.72 -5.84 16.38
N ALA A 29 -5.83 -6.78 16.70
CA ALA A 29 -4.85 -7.30 15.75
C ALA A 29 -5.53 -8.04 14.58
N LEU A 30 -6.57 -8.83 14.85
CA LEU A 30 -7.40 -9.48 13.84
C LEU A 30 -8.11 -8.45 12.98
N LEU A 31 -8.75 -7.44 13.60
CA LEU A 31 -9.37 -6.36 12.86
C LEU A 31 -8.32 -5.63 12.03
N ARG A 32 -7.25 -5.07 12.57
CA ARG A 32 -6.20 -4.38 11.78
C ARG A 32 -5.68 -5.20 10.59
N THR A 33 -5.52 -6.51 10.75
CA THR A 33 -4.95 -7.39 9.72
C THR A 33 -5.99 -7.86 8.69
N LEU A 34 -7.20 -8.21 9.14
CA LEU A 34 -8.28 -8.79 8.32
C LEU A 34 -9.32 -7.78 7.86
N SER A 35 -9.34 -6.63 8.53
CA SER A 35 -9.84 -5.37 7.99
C SER A 35 -8.91 -5.07 6.83
N LYS A 36 -9.16 -5.78 5.73
CA LYS A 36 -9.48 -5.10 4.51
C LYS A 36 -10.39 -3.93 4.93
N LYS A 37 -9.78 -2.78 5.24
CA LYS A 37 -10.16 -1.59 4.46
C LYS A 37 -10.36 -2.21 3.09
N PRO A 38 -11.53 -2.11 2.44
CA PRO A 38 -11.51 -2.35 1.02
C PRO A 38 -10.23 -1.65 0.58
N ILE A 39 -9.32 -2.40 -0.06
CA ILE A 39 -8.50 -1.73 -1.02
C ILE A 39 -9.62 -1.09 -1.82
N LYS A 40 -9.96 0.16 -1.47
CA LYS A 40 -10.64 1.08 -2.35
C LYS A 40 -9.66 0.95 -3.46
N GLU A 41 -9.96 0.07 -4.42
CA GLU A 41 -8.99 -0.42 -5.39
C GLU A 41 -8.42 0.88 -5.88
N SER A 42 -7.23 1.24 -5.40
CA SER A 42 -6.82 2.63 -5.43
C SER A 42 -6.55 2.76 -6.89
N SER A 43 -7.54 3.31 -7.60
CA SER A 43 -7.51 3.21 -9.03
C SER A 43 -6.30 4.03 -9.41
N VAL A 44 -5.56 3.62 -10.44
CA VAL A 44 -4.53 4.52 -10.97
C VAL A 44 -5.16 5.90 -11.29
N MET A 45 -6.46 5.91 -11.57
CA MET A 45 -7.28 7.12 -11.74
C MET A 45 -7.43 7.99 -10.48
N ASP A 46 -7.32 7.43 -9.26
CA ASP A 46 -7.36 8.23 -8.02
C ASP A 46 -6.18 9.20 -7.92
N PHE A 47 -5.12 8.97 -8.70
CA PHE A 47 -3.93 9.82 -8.78
C PHE A 47 -3.87 10.67 -10.05
N PHE A 48 -4.88 10.58 -10.93
CA PHE A 48 -4.91 11.34 -12.18
C PHE A 48 -4.96 12.84 -11.91
N GLY A 49 -3.97 13.58 -12.41
CA GLY A 49 -3.92 15.04 -12.30
C GLY A 49 -3.45 15.60 -10.96
N VAL A 50 -3.04 14.77 -10.00
CA VAL A 50 -2.54 15.22 -8.68
C VAL A 50 -1.37 16.20 -8.79
N LEU A 51 -0.58 16.10 -9.87
CA LEU A 51 0.58 16.96 -10.10
C LEU A 51 0.31 18.12 -11.08
N LYS A 52 -0.93 18.29 -11.58
CA LYS A 52 -1.23 19.25 -12.66
C LYS A 52 -0.84 20.69 -12.32
N ASP A 53 -1.06 21.09 -11.06
CA ASP A 53 -0.75 22.44 -10.57
C ASP A 53 0.54 22.47 -9.74
N SER A 54 1.32 21.38 -9.75
CA SER A 54 2.59 21.30 -9.03
C SER A 54 3.64 22.15 -9.71
N LYS A 55 4.24 23.08 -8.96
CA LYS A 55 5.38 23.89 -9.42
C LYS A 55 6.61 23.03 -9.80
N ASN A 56 6.68 21.82 -9.27
CA ASN A 56 7.82 20.93 -9.44
C ASN A 56 7.61 19.93 -10.61
N LEU A 57 6.46 19.96 -11.29
CA LEU A 57 6.16 19.02 -12.37
C LEU A 57 7.18 19.13 -13.51
N GLU A 58 7.57 20.34 -13.88
CA GLU A 58 8.56 20.59 -14.96
C GLU A 58 9.95 20.04 -14.61
N GLU A 59 10.36 20.14 -13.36
CA GLU A 59 11.67 19.62 -12.90
C GLU A 59 11.67 18.09 -12.91
N ILE A 60 10.60 17.47 -12.42
CA ILE A 60 10.41 16.02 -12.44
C ILE A 60 10.41 15.49 -13.88
N GLU A 61 9.74 16.18 -14.80
CA GLU A 61 9.71 15.78 -16.22
C GLU A 61 11.08 15.85 -16.87
N LYS A 62 11.86 16.90 -16.59
CA LYS A 62 13.24 17.04 -17.08
C LYS A 62 14.13 15.90 -16.59
N GLU A 63 14.08 15.59 -15.30
CA GLU A 63 14.90 14.54 -14.70
C GLU A 63 14.56 13.16 -15.28
N ILE A 64 13.27 12.84 -15.44
CA ILE A 64 12.80 11.61 -16.09
C ILE A 64 13.31 11.53 -17.54
N LEU A 65 13.27 12.63 -18.29
CA LEU A 65 13.72 12.66 -19.68
C LEU A 65 15.24 12.42 -19.78
N GLU A 66 16.02 12.99 -18.87
CA GLU A 66 17.47 12.76 -18.83
C GLU A 66 17.81 11.31 -18.50
N GLU A 67 17.14 10.70 -17.52
CA GLU A 67 17.34 9.29 -17.18
C GLU A 67 16.96 8.35 -18.33
N ARG A 68 15.89 8.66 -19.07
CA ARG A 68 15.50 7.89 -20.27
C ARG A 68 16.55 7.98 -21.38
N LYS A 69 17.16 9.15 -21.58
CA LYS A 69 18.24 9.35 -22.56
C LYS A 69 19.49 8.54 -22.18
N LYS A 70 19.83 8.48 -20.89
CA LYS A 70 20.96 7.68 -20.37
C LYS A 70 20.72 6.18 -20.50
N SER A 71 19.48 5.74 -20.31
CA SER A 71 19.10 4.32 -20.32
C SER A 71 18.95 3.71 -21.72
N GLY A 72 19.21 4.45 -22.80
CA GLY A 72 19.18 3.92 -24.17
C GLY A 72 17.78 3.51 -24.65
N PHE A 73 16.70 3.97 -23.99
CA PHE A 73 15.32 3.71 -24.40
C PHE A 73 14.95 4.62 -25.59
N ARG A 74 15.67 4.47 -26.70
CA ARG A 74 15.27 4.98 -28.01
C ARG A 74 14.53 3.84 -28.71
N ASP A 75 13.33 4.16 -29.17
CA ASP A 75 12.60 3.42 -30.21
C ASP A 75 11.85 2.15 -29.76
N VAL A 76 10.75 2.33 -29.00
CA VAL A 76 9.66 1.32 -28.95
C VAL A 76 8.38 1.81 -29.64
N PHE A 77 8.30 3.09 -30.04
CA PHE A 77 7.13 3.65 -30.69
C PHE A 77 7.51 4.65 -31.80
N ALA A 78 8.35 4.22 -32.75
CA ALA A 78 8.50 4.85 -34.06
C ALA A 78 7.63 4.10 -35.08
#